data_AF-F2CRP7-F1
#
_entry.id   AF-F2CRP7-F1
#
_cell.length_a   1.000
_cell.length_b   1.000
_cell.length_c   1.000
_cell.angle_alpha   90.00
_cell.angle_beta   90.00
_cell.angle_gamma   90.00
#
_symmetry.space_group_name_H-M   'P 1'
#
loop_
_entity.id
_entity.type
_entity.pdbx_description
1 polymer ?
#
loop_
_entity_poly.entity_id
_entity_poly.type
_entity_poly.pdbx_seq_one_letter_code
_entity_poly.pdbx_strand_id
1 'polypeptide(L)'
;MSCSSNLSLNAHSLLGSPAGRPAPRLLLPQKPPTGSHGAYTTCRTRRPSSHVTSAVSADKAPPTKEKKADSFVGDMERGTLAEDSGRSDGELTSRWREMHGCNDWDGLLDPIDRTLRGELIRYGEFSQACYDSFDYDRFSRYAGTCKYAQETFFKDVGLTGVGYEVARYLYATSHARFPSFGVQKHNPSDDRMWSETGTFIGFIAVSTDEETARIGRRDIAVAWRGTVTKLEWIADITAFLKPVGQFGLPCPDPSVKVEEGFAELYTSKNTDCKYCKYSAREQVLAEVRKLVERYTGQGEEVSVTVTGHSLGAALAVLCAYDIAETRANVSTTGAKAPVCVFSYSGPRVGNPRFRERFEGDLGVKALRILNVHDSVPKVPGIFTEAVLPMPLLRVAGALGLPSVYSHIGVELALNHRLSPFLKNVFDLACYHNLEAHLHLLDGYQGRGKEFKLGGRDPALVNKAADFLVDEHMVPPVWRQEFNKGLVRTEDGRWQLPHRPRHVEGHPEDTDLHLAELGVAAAVTANATAAATANV
;
A
#
# COMPACT_ATOMS: atom_id res chain seq x y z
N MET A 1 -66.45 -12.14 5.82
CA MET A 1 -67.23 -11.10 6.56
C MET A 1 -66.20 -10.34 7.40
N SER A 2 -65.96 -9.05 7.14
CA SER A 2 -66.76 -7.88 7.58
C SER A 2 -66.50 -7.58 9.08
N CYS A 3 -66.08 -6.38 9.50
CA CYS A 3 -65.81 -5.14 8.75
C CYS A 3 -64.77 -4.23 9.44
N SER A 4 -64.30 -3.21 8.71
CA SER A 4 -63.53 -2.07 9.24
C SER A 4 -64.43 -1.01 9.88
N SER A 5 -63.86 -0.03 10.59
CA SER A 5 -64.24 1.40 10.46
C SER A 5 -63.28 2.37 11.19
N ASN A 6 -63.13 3.56 10.61
CA ASN A 6 -62.44 4.73 11.20
C ASN A 6 -63.45 5.67 11.89
N LEU A 7 -62.96 6.68 12.61
CA LEU A 7 -63.66 7.96 12.78
C LEU A 7 -62.68 9.13 12.98
N SER A 8 -62.98 10.27 12.36
CA SER A 8 -62.21 11.53 12.40
C SER A 8 -63.14 12.72 12.19
N LEU A 9 -62.89 13.91 12.76
CA LEU A 9 -63.67 15.14 12.46
C LEU A 9 -62.90 16.45 12.76
N ASN A 10 -63.44 17.60 12.31
CA ASN A 10 -62.77 18.91 12.14
C ASN A 10 -63.72 20.10 12.48
N ALA A 11 -63.29 21.33 12.81
CA ALA A 11 -61.96 21.87 13.16
C ALA A 11 -62.06 22.94 14.30
N HIS A 12 -61.92 24.29 14.19
CA HIS A 12 -61.56 25.21 13.10
C HIS A 12 -61.14 26.63 13.62
N SER A 13 -60.02 27.17 13.11
CA SER A 13 -59.70 28.61 12.86
C SER A 13 -60.25 29.77 13.74
N LEU A 14 -59.36 30.68 14.20
CA LEU A 14 -59.51 32.15 14.03
C LEU A 14 -58.18 32.94 14.13
N LEU A 15 -58.19 34.21 13.70
CA LEU A 15 -57.05 35.05 13.27
C LEU A 15 -56.31 35.85 14.38
N GLY A 16 -55.03 36.22 14.14
CA GLY A 16 -54.32 37.27 14.89
C GLY A 16 -52.84 37.50 14.53
N SER A 17 -52.48 38.70 14.06
CA SER A 17 -51.09 39.18 13.78
C SER A 17 -51.12 40.71 13.58
N PRO A 18 -50.03 41.49 13.79
CA PRO A 18 -48.76 41.35 13.04
C PRO A 18 -47.44 41.84 13.68
N ALA A 19 -46.36 41.76 12.88
CA ALA A 19 -45.15 42.62 12.83
C ALA A 19 -43.97 42.40 13.82
N GLY A 20 -42.84 41.95 13.24
CA GLY A 20 -41.48 41.95 13.83
C GLY A 20 -40.48 41.24 12.90
N ARG A 21 -39.40 41.91 12.48
CA ARG A 21 -38.40 41.43 11.48
C ARG A 21 -37.00 41.24 12.13
N PRO A 22 -36.00 40.62 11.47
CA PRO A 22 -36.01 39.37 10.68
C PRO A 22 -34.79 38.46 11.01
N ALA A 23 -34.68 37.29 10.36
CA ALA A 23 -33.45 36.47 10.35
C ALA A 23 -32.77 36.49 8.95
N PRO A 24 -31.42 36.37 8.85
CA PRO A 24 -30.71 36.38 7.57
C PRO A 24 -30.50 34.98 6.97
N ARG A 25 -30.76 34.81 5.67
CA ARG A 25 -30.31 33.67 4.85
C ARG A 25 -30.30 34.03 3.35
N LEU A 26 -29.12 34.01 2.73
CA LEU A 26 -28.81 33.94 1.28
C LEU A 26 -27.27 33.80 1.21
N LEU A 27 -26.64 32.80 0.58
CA LEU A 27 -26.70 32.32 -0.81
C LEU A 27 -26.36 33.40 -1.85
N LEU A 28 -25.09 33.40 -2.27
CA LEU A 28 -24.57 34.13 -3.43
C LEU A 28 -23.49 33.29 -4.13
N PRO A 29 -23.71 32.82 -5.37
CA PRO A 29 -22.64 32.37 -6.26
C PRO A 29 -22.14 33.54 -7.10
N GLN A 30 -20.82 33.71 -7.24
CA GLN A 30 -20.23 34.71 -8.16
C GLN A 30 -19.65 34.06 -9.42
N LYS A 31 -19.79 34.78 -10.55
CA LYS A 31 -19.29 34.40 -11.88
C LYS A 31 -17.84 34.88 -12.10
N PRO A 32 -17.10 34.28 -13.06
CA PRO A 32 -15.82 34.82 -13.51
C PRO A 32 -15.99 36.18 -14.21
N PRO A 33 -14.96 37.04 -14.22
CA PRO A 33 -15.00 38.37 -14.84
C PRO A 33 -14.82 38.32 -16.36
N THR A 34 -15.55 39.18 -17.09
CA THR A 34 -15.30 39.51 -18.50
C THR A 34 -15.56 41.00 -18.77
N GLY A 35 -14.78 41.57 -19.69
CA GLY A 35 -14.81 43.00 -20.06
C GLY A 35 -13.39 43.56 -20.13
N SER A 36 -13.03 44.45 -21.07
CA SER A 36 -13.85 45.19 -22.04
C SER A 36 -13.21 45.23 -23.44
N HIS A 37 -14.03 45.29 -24.49
CA HIS A 37 -13.57 45.68 -25.83
C HIS A 37 -13.56 47.22 -25.98
N GLY A 38 -12.53 47.74 -26.63
CA GLY A 38 -12.53 49.03 -27.32
C GLY A 38 -12.01 48.81 -28.74
N ALA A 39 -12.63 49.41 -29.75
CA ALA A 39 -12.37 49.09 -31.16
C ALA A 39 -12.03 50.32 -31.99
N TYR A 40 -10.98 50.23 -32.80
CA TYR A 40 -10.77 51.04 -33.99
C TYR A 40 -10.18 50.16 -35.11
N THR A 41 -10.55 50.47 -36.35
CA THR A 41 -10.35 49.60 -37.52
C THR A 41 -9.51 50.30 -38.58
N THR A 42 -8.50 49.63 -39.16
CA THR A 42 -8.14 49.85 -40.58
C THR A 42 -7.36 48.70 -41.21
N CYS A 43 -7.62 48.50 -42.50
CA CYS A 43 -7.35 47.32 -43.34
C CYS A 43 -5.91 47.16 -43.87
N ARG A 44 -5.66 46.03 -44.57
CA ARG A 44 -4.49 45.63 -45.41
C ARG A 44 -3.29 45.01 -44.65
N THR A 45 -2.57 44.00 -45.16
CA THR A 45 -2.71 43.17 -46.41
C THR A 45 -2.20 41.72 -46.19
N ARG A 46 -2.42 40.82 -47.16
CA ARG A 46 -2.14 39.36 -47.07
C ARG A 46 -1.03 38.92 -48.05
N ARG A 47 -0.40 37.75 -47.79
CA ARG A 47 0.59 36.95 -48.60
C ARG A 47 2.08 37.25 -48.33
N PRO A 48 2.99 36.27 -48.61
CA PRO A 48 2.88 34.82 -48.39
C PRO A 48 4.17 34.23 -47.74
N SER A 49 4.21 32.92 -47.54
CA SER A 49 5.47 32.19 -47.26
C SER A 49 6.35 32.09 -48.52
N SER A 50 7.66 31.95 -48.32
CA SER A 50 8.61 31.50 -49.36
C SER A 50 9.75 30.71 -48.70
N HIS A 51 10.36 29.80 -49.45
CA HIS A 51 11.47 28.96 -48.98
C HIS A 51 12.79 29.73 -49.05
N VAL A 52 13.72 29.41 -48.14
CA VAL A 52 15.14 29.73 -48.31
C VAL A 52 15.91 28.42 -48.33
N THR A 53 16.46 28.08 -49.50
CA THR A 53 17.52 27.09 -49.65
C THR A 53 18.85 27.68 -49.21
N SER A 54 19.70 26.89 -48.58
CA SER A 54 21.13 27.21 -48.41
C SER A 54 21.96 26.09 -49.03
N ALA A 55 23.08 26.45 -49.64
CA ALA A 55 23.83 25.56 -50.53
C ALA A 55 24.78 24.63 -49.77
N VAL A 56 25.06 23.47 -50.38
CA VAL A 56 26.15 22.58 -49.96
C VAL A 56 27.49 23.20 -50.34
N SER A 57 28.37 23.37 -49.35
CA SER A 57 29.83 23.40 -49.58
C SER A 57 30.40 22.14 -48.95
N ALA A 58 31.13 21.35 -49.72
CA ALA A 58 31.69 20.08 -49.28
C ALA A 58 33.19 20.22 -49.08
N ASP A 59 33.65 19.92 -47.86
CA ASP A 59 35.06 19.70 -47.56
C ASP A 59 35.24 18.42 -46.76
N LYS A 60 36.37 17.73 -46.96
CA LYS A 60 36.57 16.35 -46.46
C LYS A 60 37.14 16.31 -45.05
N ALA A 61 36.54 15.46 -44.20
CA ALA A 61 37.12 14.99 -42.95
C ALA A 61 37.26 13.43 -42.98
N PRO A 62 38.22 12.84 -42.24
CA PRO A 62 38.54 11.41 -42.31
C PRO A 62 37.52 10.51 -41.58
N PRO A 63 37.48 9.20 -41.88
CA PRO A 63 36.45 8.29 -41.36
C PRO A 63 36.64 7.94 -39.88
N THR A 64 35.74 8.41 -39.02
CA THR A 64 35.58 7.93 -37.64
C THR A 64 34.56 6.78 -37.57
N LYS A 65 34.86 5.77 -36.77
CA LYS A 65 34.05 4.54 -36.63
C LYS A 65 32.61 4.84 -36.20
N GLU A 66 31.68 4.03 -36.70
CA GLU A 66 30.29 4.03 -36.27
C GLU A 66 30.20 3.81 -34.75
N LYS A 67 29.58 4.76 -34.04
CA LYS A 67 28.92 4.49 -32.77
C LYS A 67 27.41 4.48 -33.02
N LYS A 68 26.78 3.37 -32.67
CA LYS A 68 25.33 3.23 -32.60
C LYS A 68 24.78 4.33 -31.69
N ALA A 69 23.71 5.00 -32.09
CA ALA A 69 23.10 6.04 -31.28
C ALA A 69 22.23 5.38 -30.19
N ASP A 70 22.77 5.25 -28.98
CA ASP A 70 21.99 4.85 -27.82
C ASP A 70 20.98 5.94 -27.48
N SER A 71 19.71 5.56 -27.33
CA SER A 71 18.62 6.49 -27.04
C SER A 71 18.72 6.96 -25.59
N PHE A 72 18.99 8.26 -25.40
CA PHE A 72 19.10 8.89 -24.08
C PHE A 72 17.74 8.94 -23.36
N VAL A 73 17.40 7.84 -22.70
CA VAL A 73 16.42 7.76 -21.62
C VAL A 73 17.22 7.29 -20.41
N GLY A 74 17.30 8.10 -19.36
CA GLY A 74 18.09 7.76 -18.18
C GLY A 74 17.43 6.64 -17.38
N ASP A 75 18.06 5.46 -17.34
CA ASP A 75 17.70 4.41 -16.40
C ASP A 75 18.01 4.90 -14.99
N MET A 76 16.94 5.28 -14.26
CA MET A 76 17.00 5.59 -12.83
C MET A 76 17.00 4.27 -12.05
N GLU A 77 18.12 3.54 -12.13
CA GLU A 77 18.28 2.23 -11.50
C GLU A 77 18.11 2.32 -9.98
N ARG A 78 16.94 1.87 -9.51
CA ARG A 78 16.59 1.88 -8.09
C ARG A 78 17.25 0.71 -7.34
N GLY A 79 17.44 -0.42 -8.03
CA GLY A 79 18.04 -1.62 -7.45
C GLY A 79 19.56 -1.55 -7.25
N THR A 80 20.32 -0.88 -8.12
CA THR A 80 21.79 -0.98 -8.12
C THR A 80 22.49 -0.13 -7.05
N LEU A 81 21.84 0.91 -6.51
CA LEU A 81 22.40 1.70 -5.39
C LEU A 81 22.36 0.95 -4.03
N ALA A 82 21.66 -0.18 -3.96
CA ALA A 82 21.80 -1.12 -2.85
C ALA A 82 23.11 -1.93 -2.92
N GLU A 83 23.77 -2.00 -4.10
CA GLU A 83 24.98 -2.80 -4.28
C GLU A 83 26.22 -2.21 -3.60
N ASP A 84 26.33 -0.88 -3.49
CA ASP A 84 27.48 -0.21 -2.86
C ASP A 84 27.32 -0.03 -1.34
N SER A 85 26.11 -0.20 -0.80
CA SER A 85 25.80 0.04 0.62
C SER A 85 25.81 -1.22 1.51
N GLY A 86 25.90 -2.43 0.93
CA GLY A 86 25.88 -3.69 1.69
C GLY A 86 26.28 -4.95 0.92
N ARG A 87 27.41 -4.92 0.17
CA ARG A 87 27.84 -6.01 -0.74
C ARG A 87 28.46 -7.24 -0.04
N SER A 88 27.65 -7.93 0.75
CA SER A 88 27.82 -9.34 1.15
C SER A 88 29.21 -9.76 1.65
N ASP A 89 29.58 -9.28 2.85
CA ASP A 89 30.68 -9.79 3.68
C ASP A 89 30.37 -11.19 4.29
N GLY A 90 29.16 -11.70 4.08
CA GLY A 90 28.57 -12.81 4.83
C GLY A 90 27.81 -12.39 6.10
N GLU A 91 27.76 -11.09 6.42
CA GLU A 91 27.02 -10.56 7.57
C GLU A 91 25.53 -10.90 7.51
N LEU A 92 24.84 -10.57 6.42
CA LEU A 92 23.40 -10.82 6.31
C LEU A 92 23.07 -12.32 6.40
N THR A 93 23.87 -13.17 5.77
CA THR A 93 23.74 -14.64 5.79
C THR A 93 23.84 -15.20 7.22
N SER A 94 24.75 -14.66 8.03
CA SER A 94 25.02 -15.15 9.39
C SER A 94 24.15 -14.48 10.46
N ARG A 95 23.69 -13.25 10.21
CA ARG A 95 22.92 -12.41 11.16
C ARG A 95 21.45 -12.25 10.79
N TRP A 96 20.93 -12.96 9.79
CA TRP A 96 19.57 -12.73 9.27
C TRP A 96 18.49 -12.75 10.34
N ARG A 97 18.65 -13.62 11.36
CA ARG A 97 17.72 -13.78 12.48
C ARG A 97 17.68 -12.54 13.39
N GLU A 98 18.81 -11.85 13.56
CA GLU A 98 18.87 -10.54 14.23
C GLU A 98 18.10 -9.48 13.42
N MET A 99 18.30 -9.47 12.09
CA MET A 99 17.61 -8.55 11.18
C MET A 99 16.10 -8.80 11.15
N HIS A 100 15.67 -10.07 11.30
CA HIS A 100 14.27 -10.49 11.49
C HIS A 100 13.73 -10.25 12.93
N GLY A 101 14.51 -9.58 13.79
CA GLY A 101 14.07 -9.13 15.10
C GLY A 101 14.06 -10.19 16.19
N CYS A 102 14.84 -11.27 16.10
CA CYS A 102 14.82 -12.34 17.12
C CYS A 102 15.04 -11.81 18.55
N ASN A 103 15.91 -10.81 18.70
CA ASN A 103 16.22 -10.09 19.93
C ASN A 103 15.65 -8.66 19.94
N ASP A 104 14.51 -8.44 19.27
CA ASP A 104 13.78 -7.15 19.21
C ASP A 104 14.62 -5.95 18.75
N TRP A 105 15.61 -6.21 17.88
CA TRP A 105 16.57 -5.25 17.34
C TRP A 105 17.39 -4.48 18.40
N ASP A 106 17.56 -5.06 19.59
CA ASP A 106 18.41 -4.45 20.63
C ASP A 106 19.85 -4.23 20.12
N GLY A 107 20.41 -3.07 20.44
CA GLY A 107 21.69 -2.59 19.90
C GLY A 107 21.73 -2.21 18.41
N LEU A 108 20.70 -2.53 17.60
CA LEU A 108 20.73 -2.34 16.13
C LEU A 108 20.10 -1.03 15.62
N LEU A 109 19.45 -0.24 16.48
CA LEU A 109 18.65 0.93 16.07
C LEU A 109 19.28 2.29 16.42
N ASP A 110 20.22 2.34 17.36
CA ASP A 110 20.80 3.60 17.85
C ASP A 110 22.24 3.41 18.38
N PRO A 111 23.28 3.49 17.52
CA PRO A 111 23.22 3.79 16.09
C PRO A 111 22.59 2.67 15.25
N ILE A 112 22.03 3.03 14.10
CA ILE A 112 21.43 2.04 13.20
C ILE A 112 22.50 1.18 12.49
N ASP A 113 22.34 -0.13 12.62
CA ASP A 113 23.13 -1.14 11.92
C ASP A 113 22.98 -0.98 10.39
N ARG A 114 24.07 -1.16 9.63
CA ARG A 114 24.08 -0.97 8.17
C ARG A 114 23.30 -2.04 7.43
N THR A 115 23.47 -3.29 7.84
CA THR A 115 22.78 -4.45 7.28
C THR A 115 21.28 -4.33 7.55
N LEU A 116 20.90 -3.95 8.78
CA LEU A 116 19.50 -3.67 9.10
C LEU A 116 18.94 -2.53 8.24
N ARG A 117 19.64 -1.39 8.13
CA ARG A 117 19.23 -0.26 7.29
C ARG A 117 18.96 -0.68 5.85
N GLY A 118 19.81 -1.54 5.27
CA GLY A 118 19.63 -2.11 3.94
C GLY A 118 18.38 -2.98 3.80
N GLU A 119 18.12 -3.87 4.76
CA GLU A 119 16.88 -4.66 4.79
C GLU A 119 15.64 -3.75 4.89
N LEU A 120 15.65 -2.74 5.79
CA LEU A 120 14.53 -1.80 5.93
C LEU A 120 14.26 -1.05 4.62
N ILE A 121 15.30 -0.56 3.95
CA ILE A 121 15.14 0.10 2.64
C ILE A 121 14.54 -0.88 1.63
N ARG A 122 15.02 -2.13 1.50
CA ARG A 122 14.46 -3.11 0.54
C ARG A 122 12.96 -3.39 0.78
N TYR A 123 12.57 -3.72 2.02
CA TYR A 123 11.16 -4.00 2.31
C TYR A 123 10.29 -2.73 2.26
N GLY A 124 10.87 -1.55 2.50
CA GLY A 124 10.23 -0.26 2.23
C GLY A 124 10.02 -0.01 0.74
N GLU A 125 10.97 -0.40 -0.10
CA GLU A 125 10.85 -0.31 -1.56
C GLU A 125 9.85 -1.31 -2.14
N PHE A 126 9.65 -2.47 -1.53
CA PHE A 126 8.52 -3.35 -1.86
C PHE A 126 7.17 -2.68 -1.57
N SER A 127 7.03 -1.95 -0.45
CA SER A 127 5.86 -1.11 -0.19
C SER A 127 5.71 0.01 -1.22
N GLN A 128 6.81 0.60 -1.69
CA GLN A 128 6.80 1.64 -2.73
C GLN A 128 6.46 1.07 -4.11
N ALA A 129 6.90 -0.16 -4.43
CA ALA A 129 6.53 -0.88 -5.66
C ALA A 129 5.02 -1.10 -5.76
N CYS A 130 4.32 -1.35 -4.64
CA CYS A 130 2.86 -1.43 -4.61
C CYS A 130 2.16 -0.12 -5.02
N TYR A 131 2.79 1.04 -4.84
CA TYR A 131 2.31 2.33 -5.33
C TYR A 131 2.75 2.59 -6.78
N ASP A 132 4.03 2.38 -7.09
CA ASP A 132 4.62 2.64 -8.41
C ASP A 132 4.02 1.80 -9.56
N SER A 133 3.44 0.65 -9.23
CA SER A 133 2.81 -0.29 -10.17
C SER A 133 1.28 -0.18 -10.28
N PHE A 134 0.61 0.64 -9.46
CA PHE A 134 -0.86 0.70 -9.44
C PHE A 134 -1.45 1.67 -10.47
N ASP A 135 -2.56 1.28 -11.12
CA ASP A 135 -3.26 2.14 -12.08
C ASP A 135 -4.26 3.10 -11.43
N TYR A 136 -3.80 4.33 -11.16
CA TYR A 136 -4.61 5.42 -10.60
C TYR A 136 -5.54 6.13 -11.59
N ASP A 137 -5.38 5.95 -12.91
CA ASP A 137 -6.15 6.76 -13.86
C ASP A 137 -7.57 6.21 -13.98
N ARG A 138 -8.56 6.96 -13.47
CA ARG A 138 -9.98 6.58 -13.49
C ARG A 138 -10.59 6.45 -14.90
N PHE A 139 -9.89 6.90 -15.94
CA PHE A 139 -10.25 6.74 -17.34
C PHE A 139 -9.54 5.52 -17.99
N SER A 140 -8.56 4.90 -17.32
CA SER A 140 -8.02 3.59 -17.69
C SER A 140 -9.09 2.51 -17.51
N ARG A 141 -9.27 1.64 -18.50
CA ARG A 141 -10.09 0.42 -18.35
C ARG A 141 -9.53 -0.57 -17.33
N TYR A 142 -8.31 -0.33 -16.86
CA TYR A 142 -7.58 -1.09 -15.85
C TYR A 142 -7.48 -0.35 -14.50
N ALA A 143 -8.23 0.75 -14.30
CA ALA A 143 -8.20 1.55 -13.07
C ALA A 143 -8.36 0.68 -11.81
N GLY A 144 -7.30 0.58 -11.01
CA GLY A 144 -7.24 -0.27 -9.82
C GLY A 144 -6.50 -1.61 -9.96
N THR A 145 -5.89 -1.96 -11.10
CA THR A 145 -4.98 -3.12 -11.23
C THR A 145 -3.52 -2.76 -10.92
N CYS A 146 -2.67 -3.78 -10.84
CA CYS A 146 -1.25 -3.63 -11.20
C CYS A 146 -1.12 -3.32 -12.70
N LYS A 147 -0.10 -2.57 -13.11
CA LYS A 147 0.21 -2.23 -14.50
C LYS A 147 1.09 -3.26 -15.21
N TYR A 148 1.81 -4.06 -14.45
CA TYR A 148 2.95 -4.86 -14.91
C TYR A 148 2.68 -6.37 -14.74
N ALA A 149 3.35 -7.20 -15.53
CA ALA A 149 3.26 -8.66 -15.43
C ALA A 149 4.07 -9.16 -14.21
N GLN A 150 3.80 -10.35 -13.68
CA GLN A 150 4.47 -10.84 -12.47
C GLN A 150 5.96 -11.12 -12.75
N GLU A 151 6.23 -11.62 -13.95
CA GLU A 151 7.53 -12.01 -14.50
C GLU A 151 8.46 -10.82 -14.76
N THR A 152 7.90 -9.61 -14.93
CA THR A 152 8.66 -8.37 -15.18
C THR A 152 8.50 -7.33 -14.07
N PHE A 153 7.66 -7.59 -13.06
CA PHE A 153 7.21 -6.63 -12.04
C PHE A 153 8.33 -5.77 -11.46
N PHE A 154 9.37 -6.41 -10.90
CA PHE A 154 10.46 -5.69 -10.24
C PHE A 154 11.27 -4.84 -11.23
N LYS A 155 11.51 -5.34 -12.44
CA LYS A 155 12.15 -4.56 -13.51
C LYS A 155 11.31 -3.34 -13.90
N ASP A 156 10.00 -3.52 -14.07
CA ASP A 156 9.10 -2.46 -14.55
C ASP A 156 8.86 -1.33 -13.50
N VAL A 157 9.09 -1.60 -12.21
CA VAL A 157 9.16 -0.56 -11.15
C VAL A 157 10.58 0.00 -10.91
N GLY A 158 11.58 -0.50 -11.64
CA GLY A 158 12.99 -0.08 -11.56
C GLY A 158 13.86 -0.82 -10.52
N LEU A 159 13.30 -1.82 -9.83
CA LEU A 159 13.97 -2.70 -8.86
C LEU A 159 14.65 -3.92 -9.55
N THR A 160 15.26 -3.70 -10.72
CA THR A 160 16.10 -4.71 -11.37
C THR A 160 17.22 -5.17 -10.42
N GLY A 161 17.50 -6.47 -10.36
CA GLY A 161 18.56 -7.03 -9.51
C GLY A 161 18.20 -7.23 -8.03
N VAL A 162 16.97 -6.88 -7.59
CA VAL A 162 16.57 -6.98 -6.18
C VAL A 162 16.49 -8.43 -5.63
N GLY A 163 16.54 -9.44 -6.50
CA GLY A 163 16.65 -10.84 -6.09
C GLY A 163 15.34 -11.55 -5.73
N TYR A 164 14.18 -11.03 -6.15
CA TYR A 164 12.86 -11.62 -5.86
C TYR A 164 12.02 -11.80 -7.12
N GLU A 165 11.14 -12.79 -7.12
CA GLU A 165 10.11 -13.03 -8.13
C GLU A 165 8.71 -12.91 -7.51
N VAL A 166 7.74 -12.35 -8.23
CA VAL A 166 6.35 -12.28 -7.74
C VAL A 166 5.66 -13.63 -7.93
N ALA A 167 5.16 -14.20 -6.84
CA ALA A 167 4.41 -15.45 -6.84
C ALA A 167 2.88 -15.24 -6.97
N ARG A 168 2.35 -14.11 -6.47
CA ARG A 168 0.91 -13.80 -6.48
C ARG A 168 0.62 -12.31 -6.32
N TYR A 169 -0.32 -11.79 -7.10
CA TYR A 169 -0.94 -10.48 -6.84
C TYR A 169 -2.14 -10.62 -5.88
N LEU A 170 -2.26 -9.65 -4.97
CA LEU A 170 -3.33 -9.59 -3.97
C LEU A 170 -4.38 -8.55 -4.36
N TYR A 171 -5.65 -8.94 -4.26
CA TYR A 171 -6.80 -8.07 -4.54
C TYR A 171 -7.75 -8.07 -3.35
N ALA A 172 -8.27 -6.90 -2.99
CA ALA A 172 -9.32 -6.75 -1.99
C ALA A 172 -10.53 -6.02 -2.57
N THR A 173 -11.67 -6.22 -1.90
CA THR A 173 -12.91 -5.47 -2.05
C THR A 173 -13.33 -5.00 -0.65
N SER A 174 -14.24 -4.03 -0.55
CA SER A 174 -14.88 -3.72 0.73
C SER A 174 -16.31 -3.26 0.49
N HIS A 175 -17.20 -3.61 1.42
CA HIS A 175 -18.55 -3.08 1.49
C HIS A 175 -18.62 -1.75 2.27
N ALA A 176 -17.58 -1.45 3.07
CA ALA A 176 -17.44 -0.19 3.78
C ALA A 176 -16.99 0.93 2.86
N ARG A 177 -17.35 2.16 3.23
CA ARG A 177 -16.88 3.36 2.53
C ARG A 177 -15.48 3.71 3.01
N PHE A 178 -14.46 3.24 2.29
CA PHE A 178 -13.11 3.81 2.34
C PHE A 178 -12.93 4.77 1.17
N PRO A 179 -13.00 6.10 1.38
CA PRO A 179 -12.62 7.06 0.34
C PRO A 179 -11.18 6.79 -0.13
N SER A 180 -10.99 6.77 -1.45
CA SER A 180 -9.68 6.53 -2.09
C SER A 180 -9.03 5.16 -1.87
N PHE A 181 -9.71 4.14 -1.32
CA PHE A 181 -9.19 2.76 -1.33
C PHE A 181 -9.08 2.22 -2.77
N GLY A 182 -10.20 2.32 -3.51
CA GLY A 182 -10.30 2.06 -4.94
C GLY A 182 -10.42 3.36 -5.75
N VAL A 183 -10.10 3.28 -7.04
CA VAL A 183 -10.27 4.41 -7.97
C VAL A 183 -11.76 4.62 -8.26
N GLN A 184 -12.25 5.86 -8.20
CA GLN A 184 -13.65 6.17 -8.52
C GLN A 184 -13.91 6.07 -10.03
N LYS A 185 -14.32 4.87 -10.48
CA LYS A 185 -14.53 4.49 -11.89
C LYS A 185 -15.60 5.37 -12.55
N HIS A 186 -15.34 5.81 -13.79
CA HIS A 186 -16.16 6.85 -14.45
C HIS A 186 -17.54 6.38 -14.92
N ASN A 187 -17.70 5.09 -15.24
CA ASN A 187 -18.99 4.49 -15.59
C ASN A 187 -19.02 3.04 -15.08
N PRO A 188 -19.81 2.70 -14.03
CA PRO A 188 -19.86 1.34 -13.50
C PRO A 188 -20.45 0.30 -14.47
N SER A 189 -21.22 0.71 -15.47
CA SER A 189 -21.91 -0.17 -16.42
C SER A 189 -21.27 -0.20 -17.81
N ASP A 190 -19.93 -0.19 -17.87
CA ASP A 190 -19.17 -0.39 -19.10
C ASP A 190 -18.52 -1.79 -19.10
N ASP A 191 -18.98 -2.69 -19.97
CA ASP A 191 -18.52 -4.08 -20.08
C ASP A 191 -17.01 -4.22 -20.34
N ARG A 192 -16.31 -3.12 -20.65
CA ARG A 192 -14.85 -3.07 -20.83
C ARG A 192 -14.10 -2.91 -19.51
N MET A 193 -14.78 -2.73 -18.36
CA MET A 193 -14.13 -2.71 -17.05
C MET A 193 -13.47 -4.05 -16.71
N TRP A 194 -12.31 -4.00 -16.08
CA TRP A 194 -11.57 -5.21 -15.69
C TRP A 194 -12.20 -5.98 -14.53
N SER A 195 -12.83 -5.25 -13.60
CA SER A 195 -13.53 -5.70 -12.39
C SER A 195 -14.40 -4.56 -11.88
N GLU A 196 -15.59 -4.84 -11.34
CA GLU A 196 -16.46 -3.83 -10.73
C GLU A 196 -15.95 -3.38 -9.35
N THR A 197 -15.69 -4.34 -8.46
CA THR A 197 -15.48 -4.10 -7.02
C THR A 197 -14.05 -4.37 -6.54
N GLY A 198 -13.34 -5.31 -7.15
CA GLY A 198 -11.96 -5.63 -6.80
C GLY A 198 -10.97 -4.50 -7.08
N THR A 199 -9.92 -4.42 -6.28
CA THR A 199 -8.80 -3.47 -6.39
C THR A 199 -7.50 -4.14 -5.91
N PHE A 200 -6.39 -3.96 -6.65
CA PHE A 200 -5.07 -4.42 -6.24
C PHE A 200 -4.65 -3.81 -4.90
N ILE A 201 -4.16 -4.65 -3.98
CA ILE A 201 -3.83 -4.25 -2.61
C ILE A 201 -2.45 -4.72 -2.14
N GLY A 202 -1.71 -5.46 -2.97
CA GLY A 202 -0.39 -5.94 -2.62
C GLY A 202 0.12 -7.06 -3.53
N PHE A 203 1.27 -7.62 -3.18
CA PHE A 203 1.82 -8.81 -3.82
C PHE A 203 2.53 -9.71 -2.80
N ILE A 204 2.71 -10.98 -3.19
CA ILE A 204 3.60 -11.93 -2.54
C ILE A 204 4.73 -12.20 -3.51
N ALA A 205 5.96 -12.09 -3.03
CA ALA A 205 7.17 -12.42 -3.74
C ALA A 205 8.03 -13.40 -2.93
N VAL A 206 8.97 -14.06 -3.60
CA VAL A 206 9.92 -14.98 -2.99
C VAL A 206 11.32 -14.71 -3.50
N SER A 207 12.35 -14.86 -2.65
CA SER A 207 13.75 -14.70 -3.06
C SER A 207 14.16 -15.77 -4.09
N THR A 208 14.92 -15.37 -5.11
CA THR A 208 15.54 -16.31 -6.08
C THR A 208 16.60 -17.17 -5.39
N ASP A 209 17.15 -18.17 -6.09
CA ASP A 209 18.17 -19.06 -5.50
C ASP A 209 19.47 -18.30 -5.16
N GLU A 210 19.85 -17.31 -5.97
CA GLU A 210 21.01 -16.44 -5.75
C GLU A 210 20.82 -15.52 -4.54
N GLU A 211 19.65 -14.88 -4.43
CA GLU A 211 19.32 -14.03 -3.28
C GLU A 211 19.18 -14.88 -2.02
N THR A 212 18.55 -16.05 -2.09
CA THR A 212 18.44 -17.02 -0.99
C THR A 212 19.81 -17.42 -0.44
N ALA A 213 20.77 -17.70 -1.32
CA ALA A 213 22.16 -17.94 -0.94
C ALA A 213 22.84 -16.71 -0.30
N ARG A 214 22.54 -15.50 -0.78
CA ARG A 214 23.07 -14.24 -0.22
C ARG A 214 22.50 -13.93 1.17
N ILE A 215 21.19 -14.10 1.36
CA ILE A 215 20.47 -13.71 2.58
C ILE A 215 20.35 -14.82 3.63
N GLY A 216 20.84 -16.02 3.32
CA GLY A 216 20.93 -17.18 4.23
C GLY A 216 19.64 -17.95 4.45
N ARG A 217 18.55 -17.63 3.72
CA ARG A 217 17.20 -18.19 3.90
C ARG A 217 16.37 -17.94 2.63
N ARG A 218 15.31 -18.72 2.44
CA ARG A 218 14.25 -18.40 1.47
C ARG A 218 13.28 -17.43 2.13
N ASP A 219 13.24 -16.17 1.67
CA ASP A 219 12.31 -15.18 2.22
C ASP A 219 11.05 -15.08 1.36
N ILE A 220 9.89 -15.18 2.01
CA ILE A 220 8.57 -14.95 1.42
C ILE A 220 8.13 -13.54 1.82
N ALA A 221 8.25 -12.59 0.90
CA ALA A 221 7.93 -11.19 1.11
C ALA A 221 6.46 -10.91 0.78
N VAL A 222 5.68 -10.40 1.73
CA VAL A 222 4.26 -10.05 1.56
C VAL A 222 4.11 -8.54 1.68
N ALA A 223 3.95 -7.85 0.55
CA ALA A 223 3.94 -6.39 0.47
C ALA A 223 2.52 -5.82 0.27
N TRP A 224 2.12 -4.88 1.13
CA TRP A 224 0.78 -4.29 1.14
C TRP A 224 0.78 -2.82 0.69
N ARG A 225 -0.05 -2.51 -0.30
CA ARG A 225 -0.34 -1.15 -0.77
C ARG A 225 -1.12 -0.38 0.30
N GLY A 226 -0.71 0.83 0.62
CA GLY A 226 -1.55 1.75 1.38
C GLY A 226 -2.56 2.50 0.50
N THR A 227 -3.37 3.35 1.12
CA THR A 227 -4.12 4.36 0.39
C THR A 227 -3.19 5.41 -0.24
N VAL A 228 -3.61 6.04 -1.34
CA VAL A 228 -2.90 7.18 -1.96
C VAL A 228 -3.61 8.46 -1.55
N THR A 229 -3.38 8.80 -0.30
CA THR A 229 -4.30 9.62 0.45
C THR A 229 -3.79 11.03 0.69
N LYS A 230 -4.52 11.98 0.09
CA LYS A 230 -5.03 13.10 0.87
C LYS A 230 -5.54 12.56 2.20
N LEU A 231 -5.17 13.17 3.32
CA LEU A 231 -5.29 12.57 4.66
C LEU A 231 -6.75 12.40 5.16
N GLU A 232 -7.73 12.67 4.30
CA GLU A 232 -9.17 12.56 4.50
C GLU A 232 -9.57 11.19 5.10
N TRP A 233 -8.97 10.09 4.62
CA TRP A 233 -9.23 8.71 5.11
C TRP A 233 -9.03 8.52 6.63
N ILE A 234 -8.19 9.34 7.27
CA ILE A 234 -7.97 9.28 8.72
C ILE A 234 -9.26 9.58 9.49
N ALA A 235 -10.12 10.44 8.92
CA ALA A 235 -11.42 10.77 9.48
C ALA A 235 -12.49 9.68 9.24
N ASP A 236 -12.25 8.77 8.28
CA ASP A 236 -13.11 7.63 7.98
C ASP A 236 -12.72 6.36 8.79
N ILE A 237 -11.60 6.37 9.52
CA ILE A 237 -11.25 5.31 10.48
C ILE A 237 -12.34 5.26 11.55
N THR A 238 -13.07 4.15 11.61
CA THR A 238 -14.26 4.01 12.46
C THR A 238 -13.94 4.11 13.96
N ALA A 239 -12.69 3.79 14.31
CA ALA A 239 -12.17 3.65 15.66
C ALA A 239 -12.88 2.59 16.51
N PHE A 240 -13.76 1.77 15.94
CA PHE A 240 -14.42 0.66 16.63
C PHE A 240 -13.48 -0.55 16.74
N LEU A 241 -13.34 -1.05 17.97
CA LEU A 241 -12.60 -2.28 18.28
C LEU A 241 -13.54 -3.49 18.27
N LYS A 242 -13.43 -4.35 17.25
CA LYS A 242 -14.18 -5.61 17.15
C LYS A 242 -13.27 -6.83 17.40
N PRO A 243 -13.79 -7.91 18.03
CA PRO A 243 -13.03 -9.15 18.22
C PRO A 243 -12.61 -9.78 16.89
N VAL A 244 -11.35 -10.23 16.77
CA VAL A 244 -10.84 -10.81 15.50
C VAL A 244 -11.66 -12.02 15.02
N GLY A 245 -12.23 -12.80 15.95
CA GLY A 245 -13.11 -13.93 15.65
C GLY A 245 -14.42 -13.56 14.94
N GLN A 246 -14.88 -12.30 15.01
CA GLN A 246 -16.05 -11.85 14.23
C GLN A 246 -15.76 -11.77 12.72
N PHE A 247 -14.49 -11.72 12.34
CA PHE A 247 -14.02 -11.71 10.95
C PHE A 247 -13.49 -13.09 10.50
N GLY A 248 -13.70 -14.14 11.32
CA GLY A 248 -13.28 -15.51 11.02
C GLY A 248 -11.79 -15.81 11.23
N LEU A 249 -11.03 -14.91 11.88
CA LEU A 249 -9.67 -15.21 12.33
C LEU A 249 -9.75 -16.11 13.58
N PRO A 250 -9.02 -17.23 13.67
CA PRO A 250 -9.19 -18.22 14.73
C PRO A 250 -8.57 -17.76 16.06
N CYS A 251 -9.32 -16.99 16.85
CA CYS A 251 -8.94 -16.60 18.20
C CYS A 251 -10.06 -16.97 19.22
N PRO A 252 -9.77 -17.76 20.27
CA PRO A 252 -10.76 -18.11 21.29
C PRO A 252 -11.00 -16.99 22.32
N ASP A 253 -10.12 -15.98 22.41
CA ASP A 253 -10.29 -14.84 23.32
C ASP A 253 -11.05 -13.68 22.64
N PRO A 254 -12.31 -13.38 23.03
CA PRO A 254 -13.07 -12.25 22.49
C PRO A 254 -12.55 -10.88 22.97
N SER A 255 -11.57 -10.84 23.88
CA SER A 255 -10.88 -9.63 24.32
C SER A 255 -9.78 -9.18 23.35
N VAL A 256 -9.31 -10.04 22.45
CA VAL A 256 -8.41 -9.73 21.34
C VAL A 256 -9.16 -8.99 20.24
N LYS A 257 -8.92 -7.67 20.11
CA LYS A 257 -9.69 -6.79 19.23
C LYS A 257 -8.82 -5.92 18.33
N VAL A 258 -9.31 -5.71 17.11
CA VAL A 258 -8.71 -4.88 16.05
C VAL A 258 -9.67 -3.80 15.56
N GLU A 259 -9.14 -2.81 14.86
CA GLU A 259 -9.95 -1.80 14.16
C GLU A 259 -10.85 -2.50 13.12
N GLU A 260 -12.13 -2.18 13.17
CA GLU A 260 -13.19 -2.82 12.38
C GLU A 260 -12.92 -2.73 10.88
N GLY A 261 -12.58 -1.55 10.37
CA GLY A 261 -12.34 -1.32 8.96
C GLY A 261 -11.12 -2.10 8.42
N PHE A 262 -10.01 -2.13 9.13
CA PHE A 262 -8.83 -2.91 8.70
C PHE A 262 -9.14 -4.39 8.57
N ALA A 263 -9.95 -4.94 9.49
CA ALA A 263 -10.39 -6.32 9.43
C ALA A 263 -11.42 -6.56 8.31
N GLU A 264 -12.45 -5.70 8.18
CA GLU A 264 -13.42 -5.80 7.09
C GLU A 264 -12.75 -5.75 5.72
N LEU A 265 -11.75 -4.90 5.51
CA LEU A 265 -11.01 -4.84 4.25
C LEU A 265 -10.16 -6.10 4.00
N TYR A 266 -9.55 -6.66 5.04
CA TYR A 266 -8.73 -7.87 4.94
C TYR A 266 -9.58 -9.11 4.62
N THR A 267 -10.78 -9.21 5.17
CA THR A 267 -11.64 -10.41 5.07
C THR A 267 -12.84 -10.29 4.12
N SER A 268 -13.15 -9.10 3.59
CA SER A 268 -14.23 -8.92 2.60
C SER A 268 -13.93 -9.64 1.29
N LYS A 269 -14.97 -10.22 0.70
CA LYS A 269 -14.91 -10.93 -0.59
C LYS A 269 -16.25 -10.84 -1.33
N ASN A 270 -16.20 -11.04 -2.64
CA ASN A 270 -17.35 -11.04 -3.53
C ASN A 270 -17.20 -12.23 -4.49
N THR A 271 -18.03 -13.26 -4.32
CA THR A 271 -18.01 -14.50 -5.12
C THR A 271 -18.17 -14.27 -6.61
N ASP A 272 -18.87 -13.20 -6.98
CA ASP A 272 -19.22 -12.88 -8.36
C ASP A 272 -18.10 -12.08 -9.03
N CYS A 273 -17.15 -11.56 -8.25
CA CYS A 273 -15.94 -10.91 -8.73
C CYS A 273 -14.81 -11.92 -8.91
N LYS A 274 -14.39 -12.20 -10.15
CA LYS A 274 -13.26 -13.09 -10.48
C LYS A 274 -12.00 -12.89 -9.61
N TYR A 275 -11.73 -11.64 -9.23
CA TYR A 275 -10.53 -11.21 -8.49
C TYR A 275 -10.69 -11.25 -6.98
N CYS A 276 -11.92 -11.28 -6.48
CA CYS A 276 -12.24 -11.24 -5.07
C CYS A 276 -13.17 -12.40 -4.67
N LYS A 277 -13.17 -13.52 -5.41
CA LYS A 277 -13.80 -14.80 -5.01
C LYS A 277 -13.30 -15.20 -3.62
N TYR A 278 -12.00 -14.99 -3.41
CA TYR A 278 -11.33 -15.04 -2.12
C TYR A 278 -11.08 -13.63 -1.59
N SER A 279 -11.18 -13.47 -0.28
CA SER A 279 -10.67 -12.28 0.43
C SER A 279 -9.16 -12.15 0.29
N ALA A 280 -8.61 -10.96 0.58
CA ALA A 280 -7.16 -10.79 0.60
C ALA A 280 -6.49 -11.68 1.67
N ARG A 281 -7.17 -11.90 2.80
CA ARG A 281 -6.84 -12.93 3.80
C ARG A 281 -6.62 -14.31 3.16
N GLU A 282 -7.65 -14.84 2.51
CA GLU A 282 -7.61 -16.17 1.89
C GLU A 282 -6.54 -16.27 0.79
N GLN A 283 -6.35 -15.20 0.00
CA GLN A 283 -5.30 -15.16 -1.02
C GLN A 283 -3.89 -15.24 -0.42
N VAL A 284 -3.64 -14.61 0.74
CA VAL A 284 -2.33 -14.67 1.40
C VAL A 284 -2.12 -15.99 2.12
N LEU A 285 -3.08 -16.43 2.94
CA LEU A 285 -2.94 -17.66 3.72
C LEU A 285 -2.65 -18.87 2.83
N ALA A 286 -3.35 -19.01 1.71
CA ALA A 286 -3.14 -20.08 0.74
C ALA A 286 -1.72 -20.07 0.14
N GLU A 287 -1.24 -18.92 -0.32
CA GLU A 287 0.05 -18.83 -1.00
C GLU A 287 1.24 -18.91 -0.03
N VAL A 288 1.13 -18.32 1.16
CA VAL A 288 2.16 -18.45 2.21
C VAL A 288 2.28 -19.91 2.66
N ARG A 289 1.16 -20.60 2.91
CA ARG A 289 1.13 -22.04 3.23
C ARG A 289 1.83 -22.87 2.16
N LYS A 290 1.44 -22.68 0.90
CA LYS A 290 2.02 -23.34 -0.28
C LYS A 290 3.53 -23.13 -0.43
N LEU A 291 4.00 -21.89 -0.30
CA LEU A 291 5.42 -21.56 -0.42
C LEU A 291 6.22 -22.13 0.76
N VAL A 292 5.73 -21.99 2.00
CA VAL A 292 6.36 -22.57 3.19
C VAL A 292 6.46 -24.09 3.08
N GLU A 293 5.39 -24.78 2.69
CA GLU A 293 5.41 -26.23 2.49
C GLU A 293 6.42 -26.65 1.42
N ARG A 294 6.43 -25.95 0.27
CA ARG A 294 7.37 -26.21 -0.83
C ARG A 294 8.82 -26.11 -0.37
N TYR A 295 9.25 -24.97 0.16
CA TYR A 295 10.67 -24.73 0.41
C TYR A 295 11.17 -25.45 1.68
N THR A 296 10.35 -25.61 2.72
CA THR A 296 10.73 -26.49 3.85
C THR A 296 10.78 -27.96 3.44
N GLY A 297 9.91 -28.40 2.50
CA GLY A 297 9.98 -29.73 1.88
C GLY A 297 11.22 -29.94 0.99
N GLN A 298 11.83 -28.86 0.49
CA GLN A 298 13.12 -28.88 -0.21
C GLN A 298 14.32 -28.83 0.76
N GLY A 299 14.07 -28.75 2.08
CA GLY A 299 15.10 -28.68 3.12
C GLY A 299 15.67 -27.28 3.37
N GLU A 300 15.03 -26.24 2.83
CA GLU A 300 15.48 -24.85 2.98
C GLU A 300 15.03 -24.22 4.31
N GLU A 301 15.84 -23.30 4.83
CA GLU A 301 15.47 -22.44 5.95
C GLU A 301 14.59 -21.28 5.41
N VAL A 302 13.34 -21.19 5.87
CA VAL A 302 12.32 -20.26 5.33
C VAL A 302 11.96 -19.17 6.34
N SER A 303 11.77 -17.92 5.86
CA SER A 303 11.19 -16.81 6.63
C SER A 303 9.98 -16.19 5.90
N VAL A 304 9.10 -15.53 6.64
CA VAL A 304 8.02 -14.71 6.09
C VAL A 304 8.21 -13.26 6.55
N THR A 305 8.35 -12.33 5.60
CA THR A 305 8.53 -10.91 5.89
C THR A 305 7.38 -10.10 5.33
N VAL A 306 6.58 -9.49 6.20
CA VAL A 306 5.41 -8.70 5.81
C VAL A 306 5.76 -7.22 5.86
N THR A 307 5.40 -6.46 4.83
CA THR A 307 5.73 -5.04 4.72
C THR A 307 4.54 -4.22 4.23
N GLY A 308 4.47 -2.97 4.64
CA GLY A 308 3.44 -2.05 4.18
C GLY A 308 3.63 -0.61 4.66
N HIS A 309 2.98 0.32 3.98
CA HIS A 309 2.94 1.74 4.34
C HIS A 309 1.50 2.22 4.58
N SER A 310 1.29 3.13 5.54
CA SER A 310 -0.04 3.73 5.81
C SER A 310 -1.08 2.64 6.15
N LEU A 311 -2.25 2.62 5.49
CA LEU A 311 -3.19 1.48 5.55
C LEU A 311 -2.52 0.12 5.29
N GLY A 312 -1.55 0.06 4.39
CA GLY A 312 -0.80 -1.16 4.09
C GLY A 312 0.02 -1.65 5.28
N ALA A 313 0.53 -0.75 6.13
CA ALA A 313 1.19 -1.13 7.38
C ALA A 313 0.20 -1.75 8.40
N ALA A 314 -1.04 -1.28 8.43
CA ALA A 314 -2.08 -1.88 9.27
C ALA A 314 -2.47 -3.28 8.78
N LEU A 315 -2.63 -3.44 7.47
CA LEU A 315 -2.85 -4.74 6.83
C LEU A 315 -1.65 -5.68 7.03
N ALA A 316 -0.41 -5.18 6.99
CA ALA A 316 0.79 -5.98 7.24
C ALA A 316 0.82 -6.58 8.65
N VAL A 317 0.47 -5.80 9.68
CA VAL A 317 0.37 -6.29 11.06
C VAL A 317 -0.77 -7.31 11.22
N LEU A 318 -1.97 -7.03 10.69
CA LEU A 318 -3.10 -7.96 10.77
C LEU A 318 -2.82 -9.27 10.01
N CYS A 319 -2.14 -9.18 8.87
CA CYS A 319 -1.71 -10.31 8.06
C CYS A 319 -0.65 -11.16 8.78
N ALA A 320 0.35 -10.55 9.41
CA ALA A 320 1.39 -11.28 10.14
C ALA A 320 0.84 -11.99 11.39
N TYR A 321 -0.12 -11.37 12.08
CA TYR A 321 -0.91 -12.01 13.14
C TYR A 321 -1.60 -13.27 12.62
N ASP A 322 -2.37 -13.14 11.54
CA ASP A 322 -3.22 -14.22 11.04
C ASP A 322 -2.43 -15.37 10.38
N ILE A 323 -1.31 -15.06 9.72
CA ILE A 323 -0.35 -16.07 9.23
C ILE A 323 0.15 -16.95 10.38
N ALA A 324 0.47 -16.36 11.54
CA ALA A 324 0.98 -17.09 12.69
C ALA A 324 -0.13 -17.80 13.51
N GLU A 325 -1.30 -17.16 13.65
CA GLU A 325 -2.48 -17.70 14.36
C GLU A 325 -3.10 -18.88 13.59
N THR A 326 -3.35 -18.70 12.29
CA THR A 326 -3.86 -19.75 11.38
C THR A 326 -2.75 -20.76 10.99
N ARG A 327 -1.50 -20.54 11.44
CA ARG A 327 -0.34 -21.41 11.23
C ARG A 327 0.06 -21.62 9.76
N ALA A 328 -0.24 -20.67 8.88
CA ALA A 328 0.19 -20.70 7.48
C ALA A 328 1.73 -20.62 7.33
N ASN A 329 2.44 -20.18 8.37
CA ASN A 329 3.91 -20.25 8.47
C ASN A 329 4.45 -21.59 9.01
N VAL A 330 3.62 -22.63 9.13
CA VAL A 330 4.03 -23.96 9.60
C VAL A 330 3.81 -25.01 8.51
N SER A 331 4.81 -25.86 8.28
CA SER A 331 4.74 -26.98 7.33
C SER A 331 4.03 -28.23 7.91
N THR A 332 3.69 -29.22 7.07
CA THR A 332 3.23 -30.54 7.53
C THR A 332 4.28 -31.26 8.38
N THR A 333 5.57 -31.00 8.09
CA THR A 333 6.72 -31.50 8.86
C THR A 333 6.92 -30.78 10.20
N GLY A 334 6.12 -29.75 10.50
CA GLY A 334 6.15 -29.00 11.76
C GLY A 334 7.19 -27.88 11.83
N ALA A 335 7.91 -27.60 10.74
CA ALA A 335 8.85 -26.47 10.68
C ALA A 335 8.07 -25.15 10.69
N LYS A 336 8.38 -24.25 11.64
CA LYS A 336 7.76 -22.92 11.76
C LYS A 336 8.72 -21.85 11.20
N ALA A 337 8.37 -21.24 10.08
CA ALA A 337 9.05 -20.04 9.58
C ALA A 337 8.78 -18.85 10.54
N PRO A 338 9.79 -18.06 10.94
CA PRO A 338 9.55 -16.83 11.69
C PRO A 338 8.82 -15.81 10.82
N VAL A 339 8.02 -14.96 11.47
CA VAL A 339 7.23 -13.91 10.82
C VAL A 339 7.64 -12.57 11.41
N CYS A 340 8.04 -11.65 10.52
CA CYS A 340 8.46 -10.30 10.88
C CYS A 340 7.66 -9.25 10.09
N VAL A 341 7.38 -8.10 10.70
CA VAL A 341 6.74 -6.95 10.07
C VAL A 341 7.67 -5.74 10.01
N PHE A 342 7.91 -5.21 8.81
CA PHE A 342 8.52 -3.89 8.62
C PHE A 342 7.45 -2.90 8.17
N SER A 343 7.11 -1.94 9.02
CA SER A 343 5.93 -1.10 8.86
C SER A 343 6.26 0.38 8.81
N TYR A 344 5.74 1.08 7.81
CA TYR A 344 6.06 2.48 7.52
C TYR A 344 4.84 3.38 7.79
N SER A 345 4.95 4.24 8.79
CA SER A 345 3.89 5.17 9.21
C SER A 345 2.49 4.56 9.33
N GLY A 346 2.41 3.35 9.87
CA GLY A 346 1.14 2.66 10.11
C GLY A 346 0.36 3.21 11.31
N PRO A 347 -0.98 3.26 11.24
CA PRO A 347 -1.83 3.54 12.39
C PRO A 347 -1.83 2.35 13.37
N ARG A 348 -2.43 2.54 14.56
CA ARG A 348 -2.63 1.45 15.53
C ARG A 348 -3.68 0.47 15.03
N VAL A 349 -3.40 -0.83 15.14
CA VAL A 349 -4.24 -1.89 14.55
C VAL A 349 -5.21 -2.51 15.54
N GLY A 350 -4.87 -2.55 16.82
CA GLY A 350 -5.70 -3.18 17.84
C GLY A 350 -5.43 -2.75 19.27
N ASN A 351 -6.08 -3.46 20.19
CA ASN A 351 -6.02 -3.18 21.62
C ASN A 351 -4.81 -3.86 22.32
N PRO A 352 -4.54 -3.57 23.61
CA PRO A 352 -3.44 -4.20 24.34
C PRO A 352 -3.46 -5.74 24.36
N ARG A 353 -4.64 -6.37 24.25
CA ARG A 353 -4.78 -7.85 24.20
C ARG A 353 -4.34 -8.43 22.86
N PHE A 354 -4.67 -7.76 21.75
CA PHE A 354 -4.15 -8.11 20.43
C PHE A 354 -2.61 -7.96 20.38
N ARG A 355 -2.05 -6.92 21.02
CA ARG A 355 -0.60 -6.79 21.19
C ARG A 355 0.01 -7.93 22.02
N GLU A 356 -0.53 -8.21 23.21
CA GLU A 356 -0.04 -9.28 24.10
C GLU A 356 -0.02 -10.65 23.39
N ARG A 357 -1.03 -10.92 22.55
CA ARG A 357 -1.09 -12.15 21.72
C ARG A 357 -0.11 -12.14 20.54
N PHE A 358 0.06 -11.02 19.86
CA PHE A 358 0.99 -10.85 18.74
C PHE A 358 2.45 -11.06 19.18
N GLU A 359 2.88 -10.30 20.19
CA GLU A 359 4.27 -10.24 20.66
C GLU A 359 4.61 -11.44 21.56
N GLY A 360 3.66 -11.88 22.40
CA GLY A 360 3.85 -12.96 23.37
C GLY A 360 3.47 -14.34 22.83
N ASP A 361 2.17 -14.61 22.67
CA ASP A 361 1.67 -15.96 22.36
C ASP A 361 2.16 -16.51 21.01
N LEU A 362 2.13 -15.67 19.96
CA LEU A 362 2.47 -16.06 18.59
C LEU A 362 3.97 -15.90 18.29
N GLY A 363 4.63 -14.99 19.01
CA GLY A 363 6.04 -14.64 18.85
C GLY A 363 6.35 -13.90 17.54
N VAL A 364 5.40 -13.12 17.01
CA VAL A 364 5.59 -12.34 15.78
C VAL A 364 6.35 -11.07 16.09
N LYS A 365 7.37 -10.75 15.27
CA LYS A 365 8.19 -9.55 15.44
C LYS A 365 7.68 -8.41 14.57
N ALA A 366 7.78 -7.18 15.05
CA ALA A 366 7.39 -5.99 14.29
C ALA A 366 8.28 -4.79 14.63
N LEU A 367 8.69 -4.06 13.60
CA LEU A 367 9.42 -2.80 13.69
C LEU A 367 8.62 -1.71 12.94
N ARG A 368 8.37 -0.60 13.65
CA ARG A 368 7.61 0.56 13.16
C ARG A 368 8.56 1.71 12.87
N ILE A 369 8.72 2.02 11.59
CA ILE A 369 9.47 3.17 11.10
C ILE A 369 8.47 4.33 10.94
N LEU A 370 8.75 5.46 11.58
CA LEU A 370 7.86 6.64 11.52
C LEU A 370 8.62 7.96 11.53
N ASN A 371 8.04 8.97 10.88
CA ASN A 371 8.41 10.37 11.02
C ASN A 371 7.69 10.96 12.24
N VAL A 372 8.41 11.47 13.24
CA VAL A 372 7.82 12.00 14.49
C VAL A 372 6.79 13.12 14.28
N HIS A 373 6.80 13.76 13.11
CA HIS A 373 5.86 14.81 12.74
C HIS A 373 4.60 14.30 12.02
N ASP A 374 4.56 13.05 11.56
CA ASP A 374 3.37 12.42 10.96
C ASP A 374 2.24 12.26 12.00
N SER A 375 0.99 12.34 11.54
CA SER A 375 -0.21 12.12 12.35
C SER A 375 -0.77 10.70 12.24
N VAL A 376 -0.50 9.94 11.17
CA VAL A 376 -1.08 8.60 10.95
C VAL A 376 -0.70 7.60 12.05
N PRO A 377 0.55 7.52 12.54
CA PRO A 377 0.88 6.67 13.69
C PRO A 377 0.17 7.06 15.00
N LYS A 378 -0.43 8.25 15.08
CA LYS A 378 -1.04 8.76 16.33
C LYS A 378 -2.52 8.38 16.46
N VAL A 379 -3.12 7.75 15.44
CA VAL A 379 -4.51 7.29 15.39
C VAL A 379 -4.61 5.77 15.24
N PRO A 380 -5.80 5.16 15.46
CA PRO A 380 -6.94 5.68 16.24
C PRO A 380 -6.66 5.73 17.76
N GLY A 381 -7.55 6.41 18.49
CA GLY A 381 -7.54 6.50 19.95
C GLY A 381 -6.97 7.82 20.51
N ILE A 382 -7.70 8.39 21.50
CA ILE A 382 -7.32 9.61 22.24
C ILE A 382 -6.47 9.28 23.48
N PHE A 383 -6.77 8.15 24.13
CA PHE A 383 -6.05 7.67 25.31
C PHE A 383 -4.92 6.74 24.86
N THR A 384 -3.68 7.11 25.16
CA THR A 384 -2.46 6.41 24.72
C THR A 384 -1.51 6.18 25.89
N GLU A 385 -0.47 5.37 25.66
CA GLU A 385 0.62 5.12 26.63
C GLU A 385 1.39 6.40 27.04
N ALA A 386 1.25 7.49 26.27
CA ALA A 386 1.79 8.83 26.60
C ALA A 386 0.81 9.71 27.42
N VAL A 387 -0.45 9.29 27.60
CA VAL A 387 -1.49 9.99 28.36
C VAL A 387 -1.83 9.25 29.66
N LEU A 388 -1.69 7.92 29.67
CA LEU A 388 -1.87 7.05 30.83
C LEU A 388 -0.75 5.99 30.87
N PRO A 389 -0.18 5.63 32.03
CA PRO A 389 0.79 4.54 32.10
C PRO A 389 0.11 3.16 31.99
N MET A 390 0.86 2.14 31.56
CA MET A 390 0.34 0.81 31.21
C MET A 390 -0.60 0.12 32.23
N PRO A 391 -0.41 0.22 33.56
CA PRO A 391 -1.39 -0.32 34.52
C PRO A 391 -2.78 0.31 34.39
N LEU A 392 -2.84 1.60 34.10
CA LEU A 392 -4.09 2.34 33.87
C LEU A 392 -4.70 2.03 32.49
N LEU A 393 -3.89 1.78 31.45
CA LEU A 393 -4.44 1.24 30.18
C LEU A 393 -5.07 -0.15 30.37
N ARG A 394 -4.42 -1.04 31.14
CA ARG A 394 -4.97 -2.37 31.43
C ARG A 394 -6.28 -2.28 32.20
N VAL A 395 -6.39 -1.39 33.20
CA VAL A 395 -7.67 -1.11 33.89
C VAL A 395 -8.71 -0.50 32.96
N ALA A 396 -8.36 0.50 32.13
CA ALA A 396 -9.26 1.12 31.17
C ALA A 396 -9.82 0.11 30.14
N GLY A 397 -8.97 -0.78 29.63
CA GLY A 397 -9.36 -1.86 28.72
C GLY A 397 -10.21 -2.94 29.40
N ALA A 398 -9.90 -3.31 30.65
CA ALA A 398 -10.70 -4.25 31.44
C ALA A 398 -12.08 -3.69 31.83
N LEU A 399 -12.19 -2.36 32.03
CA LEU A 399 -13.46 -1.64 32.20
C LEU A 399 -14.21 -1.41 30.87
N GLY A 400 -13.69 -1.90 29.74
CA GLY A 400 -14.36 -1.85 28.45
C GLY A 400 -14.41 -0.47 27.79
N LEU A 401 -13.55 0.48 28.18
CA LEU A 401 -13.52 1.81 27.57
C LEU A 401 -13.19 1.69 26.06
N PRO A 402 -14.09 2.13 25.15
CA PRO A 402 -14.18 1.57 23.78
C PRO A 402 -13.13 2.06 22.78
N SER A 403 -12.02 2.66 23.23
CA SER A 403 -11.07 3.37 22.36
C SER A 403 -9.60 3.23 22.78
N VAL A 404 -9.25 2.22 23.58
CA VAL A 404 -7.87 1.95 24.01
C VAL A 404 -7.14 1.08 22.97
N TYR A 405 -6.40 1.73 22.09
CA TYR A 405 -5.47 1.10 21.15
C TYR A 405 -4.04 1.13 21.70
N SER A 406 -3.22 0.15 21.34
CA SER A 406 -1.78 0.11 21.68
C SER A 406 -0.94 0.03 20.41
N HIS A 407 0.33 0.44 20.51
CA HIS A 407 1.32 0.21 19.47
C HIS A 407 1.89 -1.20 19.58
N ILE A 408 2.12 -1.83 18.43
CA ILE A 408 2.69 -3.17 18.33
C ILE A 408 4.11 -3.04 17.77
N GLY A 409 5.06 -3.75 18.34
CA GLY A 409 6.45 -3.75 17.90
C GLY A 409 7.26 -2.53 18.30
N VAL A 410 8.57 -2.69 18.07
CA VAL A 410 9.64 -1.73 18.39
C VAL A 410 9.51 -0.49 17.51
N GLU A 411 10.00 0.66 18.00
CA GLU A 411 9.87 1.95 17.31
C GLU A 411 11.22 2.49 16.82
N LEU A 412 11.30 2.82 15.53
CA LEU A 412 12.36 3.60 14.93
C LEU A 412 11.81 4.98 14.54
N ALA A 413 11.95 5.93 15.46
CA ALA A 413 11.45 7.30 15.33
C ALA A 413 12.47 8.19 14.57
N LEU A 414 12.16 8.50 13.32
CA LEU A 414 12.92 9.37 12.44
C LEU A 414 12.38 10.82 12.50
N ASN A 415 13.23 11.80 12.20
CA ASN A 415 12.83 13.21 12.16
C ASN A 415 13.25 13.86 10.84
N HIS A 416 12.26 14.23 10.02
CA HIS A 416 12.51 14.83 8.71
C HIS A 416 13.29 16.15 8.77
N ARG A 417 13.19 16.90 9.87
CA ARG A 417 13.84 18.20 10.06
C ARG A 417 15.35 18.12 10.28
N LEU A 418 15.91 16.90 10.39
CA LEU A 418 17.35 16.67 10.47
C LEU A 418 17.99 16.53 9.07
N SER A 419 17.19 16.30 8.02
CA SER A 419 17.67 16.18 6.65
C SER A 419 17.78 17.57 5.99
N PRO A 420 18.97 18.02 5.56
CA PRO A 420 19.11 19.29 4.84
C PRO A 420 18.45 19.27 3.45
N PHE A 421 18.15 18.09 2.92
CA PHE A 421 17.48 17.90 1.63
C PHE A 421 15.97 18.19 1.67
N LEU A 422 15.35 18.30 2.86
CA LEU A 422 13.88 18.37 2.99
C LEU A 422 13.37 19.74 3.43
N LYS A 423 12.33 20.22 2.75
CA LYS A 423 11.62 21.47 3.02
C LYS A 423 11.03 21.49 4.44
N ASN A 424 11.22 22.59 5.17
CA ASN A 424 10.50 22.85 6.42
C ASN A 424 9.08 23.39 6.14
N VAL A 425 8.27 22.61 5.42
CA VAL A 425 6.87 22.91 5.10
C VAL A 425 5.91 22.36 6.16
N PHE A 426 4.75 22.99 6.32
CA PHE A 426 3.63 22.44 7.09
C PHE A 426 2.68 21.66 6.17
N ASP A 427 3.19 20.58 5.55
CA ASP A 427 2.37 19.64 4.81
C ASP A 427 2.46 18.23 5.43
N LEU A 428 1.32 17.78 5.93
CA LEU A 428 1.15 16.44 6.51
C LEU A 428 1.28 15.33 5.44
N ALA A 429 0.99 15.61 4.16
CA ALA A 429 1.16 14.61 3.09
C ALA A 429 2.65 14.38 2.78
N CYS A 430 3.45 15.45 2.74
CA CYS A 430 4.91 15.35 2.75
C CYS A 430 5.44 14.57 3.97
N TYR A 431 4.93 14.84 5.18
CA TYR A 431 5.37 14.10 6.39
C TYR A 431 5.05 12.60 6.31
N HIS A 432 3.94 12.24 5.66
CA HIS A 432 3.44 10.88 5.46
C HIS A 432 3.91 10.23 4.14
N ASN A 433 4.90 10.81 3.45
CA ASN A 433 5.42 10.27 2.19
C ASN A 433 6.36 9.07 2.47
N LEU A 434 6.12 7.93 1.82
CA LEU A 434 6.95 6.73 1.97
C LEU A 434 8.41 6.97 1.53
N GLU A 435 8.63 7.58 0.36
CA GLU A 435 10.00 7.85 -0.13
C GLU A 435 10.75 8.81 0.81
N ALA A 436 10.05 9.69 1.53
CA ALA A 436 10.66 10.49 2.59
C ALA A 436 11.10 9.64 3.79
N HIS A 437 10.35 8.60 4.16
CA HIS A 437 10.79 7.64 5.18
C HIS A 437 12.02 6.84 4.73
N LEU A 438 12.10 6.44 3.46
CA LEU A 438 13.25 5.70 2.93
C LEU A 438 14.51 6.58 2.81
N HIS A 439 14.35 7.83 2.38
CA HIS A 439 15.39 8.87 2.43
C HIS A 439 15.89 9.10 3.87
N LEU A 440 14.98 9.14 4.83
CA LEU A 440 15.35 9.35 6.24
C LEU A 440 16.01 8.11 6.87
N LEU A 441 15.65 6.89 6.47
CA LEU A 441 16.38 5.68 6.85
C LEU A 441 17.81 5.67 6.29
N ASP A 442 17.97 5.98 5.00
CA ASP A 442 19.30 6.01 4.37
C ASP A 442 20.23 7.02 5.06
N GLY A 443 19.71 8.20 5.40
CA GLY A 443 20.49 9.25 6.05
C GLY A 443 20.63 9.18 7.58
N TYR A 444 19.83 8.37 8.27
CA TYR A 444 19.88 8.26 9.74
C TYR A 444 21.12 7.49 10.22
N GLN A 445 21.79 7.99 11.25
CA GLN A 445 23.04 7.41 11.78
C GLN A 445 22.96 7.02 13.27
N GLY A 446 21.86 7.36 13.95
CA GLY A 446 21.72 7.34 15.41
C GLY A 446 21.27 8.70 15.96
N ARG A 447 20.77 8.70 17.20
CA ARG A 447 20.20 9.86 17.88
C ARG A 447 21.27 10.90 18.20
N GLY A 448 21.02 12.16 17.83
CA GLY A 448 21.96 13.25 18.02
C GLY A 448 23.20 13.21 17.10
N LYS A 449 23.27 12.27 16.15
CA LYS A 449 24.29 12.25 15.10
C LYS A 449 23.83 13.04 13.87
N GLU A 450 24.81 13.47 13.07
CA GLU A 450 24.58 14.17 11.80
C GLU A 450 23.84 13.29 10.79
N PHE A 451 22.95 13.90 10.01
CA PHE A 451 22.26 13.25 8.91
C PHE A 451 23.20 13.09 7.71
N LYS A 452 23.45 11.86 7.27
CA LYS A 452 24.34 11.55 6.16
C LYS A 452 23.81 10.36 5.37
N LEU A 453 23.41 10.60 4.11
CA LEU A 453 22.95 9.57 3.18
C LEU A 453 23.99 8.46 2.99
N GLY A 454 23.51 7.23 2.84
CA GLY A 454 24.27 6.03 2.54
C GLY A 454 24.40 5.76 1.03
N GLY A 455 23.47 6.28 0.23
CA GLY A 455 23.55 6.22 -1.25
C GLY A 455 22.23 6.45 -1.99
N ARG A 456 21.10 6.62 -1.29
CA ARG A 456 19.79 6.80 -1.92
C ARG A 456 19.69 8.16 -2.60
N ASP A 457 19.26 8.18 -3.87
CA ASP A 457 18.98 9.43 -4.59
C ASP A 457 17.83 10.21 -3.92
N PRO A 458 18.06 11.45 -3.44
CA PRO A 458 17.01 12.29 -2.86
C PRO A 458 15.83 12.52 -3.81
N ALA A 459 16.06 12.55 -5.13
CA ALA A 459 15.03 12.85 -6.13
C ALA A 459 13.80 11.94 -6.02
N LEU A 460 13.97 10.73 -5.49
CA LEU A 460 12.92 9.76 -5.17
C LEU A 460 11.83 10.32 -4.24
N VAL A 461 12.18 11.20 -3.31
CA VAL A 461 11.23 11.86 -2.39
C VAL A 461 10.12 12.59 -3.17
N ASN A 462 10.46 13.28 -4.26
CA ASN A 462 9.51 14.07 -5.04
C ASN A 462 8.66 13.24 -6.03
N LYS A 463 8.67 11.89 -5.97
CA LYS A 463 7.77 11.03 -6.77
C LYS A 463 6.31 11.50 -6.74
N ALA A 464 5.80 11.74 -5.53
CA ALA A 464 4.39 11.96 -5.22
C ALA A 464 4.14 13.19 -4.31
N ALA A 465 5.18 13.98 -4.05
CA ALA A 465 5.17 15.10 -3.11
C ALA A 465 6.02 16.28 -3.64
N ASP A 466 5.96 17.41 -2.94
CA ASP A 466 6.90 18.53 -3.06
C ASP A 466 7.64 18.75 -1.73
N PHE A 467 8.60 17.87 -1.42
CA PHE A 467 9.25 17.84 -0.11
C PHE A 467 10.77 18.06 -0.16
N LEU A 468 11.41 17.90 -1.32
CA LEU A 468 12.82 18.31 -1.50
C LEU A 468 12.96 19.83 -1.53
N VAL A 469 14.05 20.36 -0.98
CA VAL A 469 14.37 21.80 -1.08
C VAL A 469 14.59 22.21 -2.54
N ASP A 470 14.14 23.41 -2.89
CA ASP A 470 14.03 23.87 -4.28
C ASP A 470 15.40 23.99 -4.98
N GLU A 471 16.47 24.17 -4.21
CA GLU A 471 17.86 24.20 -4.66
C GLU A 471 18.32 22.91 -5.36
N HIS A 472 17.65 21.77 -5.11
CA HIS A 472 17.92 20.53 -5.84
C HIS A 472 17.28 20.49 -7.24
N MET A 473 16.39 21.44 -7.58
CA MET A 473 15.75 21.58 -8.89
C MET A 473 14.97 20.33 -9.39
N VAL A 474 14.62 19.40 -8.49
CA VAL A 474 13.85 18.18 -8.81
C VAL A 474 12.36 18.51 -8.89
N PRO A 475 11.68 18.34 -10.05
CA PRO A 475 10.26 18.65 -10.18
C PRO A 475 9.40 17.86 -9.19
N PRO A 476 8.42 18.49 -8.51
CA PRO A 476 7.53 17.81 -7.60
C PRO A 476 6.49 16.93 -8.33
N VAL A 477 6.05 15.87 -7.65
CA VAL A 477 5.07 14.88 -8.15
C VAL A 477 5.46 14.33 -9.54
N TRP A 478 6.75 14.05 -9.75
CA TRP A 478 7.28 13.71 -11.08
C TRP A 478 6.86 12.34 -11.61
N ARG A 479 6.42 11.41 -10.75
CA ARG A 479 6.16 10.01 -11.15
C ARG A 479 4.88 9.89 -11.98
N GLN A 480 5.09 9.80 -13.29
CA GLN A 480 4.08 9.45 -14.28
C GLN A 480 4.65 8.46 -15.31
N GLU A 481 3.78 7.90 -16.14
CA GLU A 481 4.19 7.18 -17.36
C GLU A 481 4.29 8.14 -18.54
N PHE A 482 5.16 7.82 -19.51
CA PHE A 482 5.26 8.58 -20.75
C PHE A 482 3.88 8.64 -21.45
N ASN A 483 3.42 9.86 -21.76
CA ASN A 483 2.06 10.14 -22.27
C ASN A 483 0.91 9.47 -21.47
N LYS A 484 1.09 9.25 -20.16
CA LYS A 484 0.17 8.48 -19.30
C LYS A 484 -0.12 7.06 -19.81
N GLY A 485 0.87 6.43 -20.43
CA GLY A 485 0.74 5.08 -21.00
C GLY A 485 0.07 5.04 -22.38
N LEU A 486 -0.29 6.18 -22.98
CA LEU A 486 -0.75 6.21 -24.37
C LEU A 486 0.42 5.94 -25.32
N VAL A 487 0.23 4.98 -26.23
CA VAL A 487 1.20 4.62 -27.27
C VAL A 487 0.64 5.03 -28.63
N ARG A 488 1.51 5.50 -29.52
CA ARG A 488 1.14 5.80 -30.91
C ARG A 488 1.25 4.55 -31.78
N THR A 489 0.19 4.21 -32.50
CA THR A 489 0.11 3.05 -33.39
C THR A 489 0.76 3.32 -34.75
N GLU A 490 0.96 2.25 -35.54
CA GLU A 490 1.47 2.34 -36.92
C GLU A 490 0.54 3.13 -37.85
N ASP A 491 -0.78 3.04 -37.66
CA ASP A 491 -1.77 3.89 -38.36
C ASP A 491 -1.84 5.32 -37.78
N GLY A 492 -0.95 5.66 -36.84
CA GLY A 492 -0.69 7.01 -36.36
C GLY A 492 -1.62 7.50 -35.25
N ARG A 493 -2.60 6.69 -34.81
CA ARG A 493 -3.52 7.00 -33.70
C ARG A 493 -2.81 6.90 -32.35
N TRP A 494 -3.45 7.41 -31.30
CA TRP A 494 -3.03 7.20 -29.91
C TRP A 494 -4.03 6.31 -29.19
N GLN A 495 -3.54 5.30 -28.48
CA GLN A 495 -4.38 4.40 -27.68
C GLN A 495 -3.67 3.94 -26.41
N LEU A 496 -4.44 3.60 -25.38
CA LEU A 496 -3.93 2.83 -24.25
C LEU A 496 -3.75 1.37 -24.72
N PRO A 497 -2.55 0.77 -24.62
CA PRO A 497 -2.30 -0.58 -25.10
C PRO A 497 -3.16 -1.62 -24.37
N HIS A 498 -3.30 -2.81 -24.96
CA HIS A 498 -3.88 -3.93 -24.25
C HIS A 498 -2.79 -4.58 -23.38
N ARG A 499 -2.91 -4.43 -22.05
CA ARG A 499 -2.15 -5.24 -21.08
C ARG A 499 -2.66 -6.68 -21.18
N PRO A 500 -1.85 -7.66 -21.63
CA PRO A 500 -2.30 -9.04 -21.75
C PRO A 500 -2.50 -9.65 -20.36
N ARG A 501 -3.74 -10.03 -20.01
CA ARG A 501 -4.07 -10.59 -18.69
C ARG A 501 -3.78 -12.09 -18.60
N HIS A 502 -2.54 -12.48 -18.90
CA HIS A 502 -2.04 -13.81 -18.54
C HIS A 502 -1.94 -13.88 -17.00
N VAL A 503 -2.51 -14.94 -16.43
CA VAL A 503 -2.43 -15.29 -14.99
C VAL A 503 -2.87 -14.20 -14.00
N GLU A 504 -3.99 -13.52 -14.29
CA GLU A 504 -4.86 -12.91 -13.26
C GLU A 504 -6.04 -13.85 -12.90
N GLY A 505 -5.74 -15.13 -12.72
CA GLY A 505 -6.65 -16.09 -12.08
C GLY A 505 -6.13 -16.38 -10.67
N HIS A 506 -7.02 -16.75 -9.75
CA HIS A 506 -6.56 -17.37 -8.51
C HIS A 506 -5.96 -18.75 -8.85
N PRO A 507 -4.79 -19.14 -8.29
CA PRO A 507 -4.22 -20.47 -8.47
C PRO A 507 -5.21 -21.58 -8.14
N GLU A 508 -5.24 -22.63 -8.97
CA GLU A 508 -6.21 -23.73 -8.87
C GLU A 508 -6.10 -24.51 -7.55
N ASP A 509 -4.91 -24.49 -6.93
CA ASP A 509 -4.64 -25.06 -5.61
C ASP A 509 -5.07 -24.18 -4.42
N THR A 510 -5.64 -22.98 -4.65
CA THR A 510 -6.07 -22.08 -3.55
C THR A 510 -7.09 -22.75 -2.61
N ASP A 511 -8.08 -23.48 -3.14
CA ASP A 511 -9.09 -24.17 -2.31
C ASP A 511 -8.47 -25.33 -1.48
N LEU A 512 -7.37 -25.94 -1.94
CA LEU A 512 -6.65 -27.01 -1.22
C LEU A 512 -5.92 -26.45 0.00
N HIS A 513 -5.06 -25.45 -0.19
CA HIS A 513 -4.28 -24.86 0.91
C HIS A 513 -5.18 -24.20 1.98
N LEU A 514 -6.33 -23.65 1.59
CA LEU A 514 -7.32 -23.14 2.54
C LEU A 514 -7.99 -24.26 3.37
N ALA A 515 -8.30 -25.40 2.74
CA ALA A 515 -8.87 -26.55 3.44
C ALA A 515 -7.88 -27.16 4.45
N GLU A 516 -6.60 -27.25 4.11
CA GLU A 516 -5.54 -27.71 5.04
C GLU A 516 -5.42 -26.83 6.29
N LEU A 517 -5.60 -25.51 6.13
CA LEU A 517 -5.58 -24.53 7.23
C LEU A 517 -6.90 -24.49 8.04
N GLY A 518 -7.91 -25.27 7.66
CA GLY A 518 -9.26 -25.20 8.24
C GLY A 518 -10.00 -23.89 7.90
N VAL A 519 -9.48 -23.09 6.99
CA VAL A 519 -10.12 -21.84 6.51
C VAL A 519 -11.17 -22.22 5.48
N ALA A 520 -12.34 -22.64 5.97
CA ALA A 520 -13.41 -23.17 5.14
C ALA A 520 -13.90 -22.13 4.10
N ALA A 521 -13.44 -22.29 2.86
CA ALA A 521 -14.10 -21.68 1.71
C ALA A 521 -15.56 -22.20 1.69
N ALA A 522 -16.52 -21.28 1.60
CA ALA A 522 -17.96 -21.60 1.68
C ALA A 522 -18.49 -22.25 0.38
N VAL A 523 -17.90 -23.37 -0.02
CA VAL A 523 -18.19 -24.10 -1.25
C VAL A 523 -19.29 -25.13 -1.00
N THR A 524 -20.53 -24.63 -1.01
CA THR A 524 -21.77 -25.39 -1.32
C THR A 524 -21.95 -26.77 -0.69
N ALA A 525 -22.72 -26.84 0.39
CA ALA A 525 -23.30 -28.09 0.93
C ALA A 525 -24.40 -28.73 0.02
N ASN A 526 -24.35 -28.49 -1.30
CA ASN A 526 -25.33 -28.95 -2.28
C ASN A 526 -24.85 -30.14 -3.15
N ALA A 527 -23.55 -30.48 -3.12
CA ALA A 527 -23.01 -31.58 -3.91
C ALA A 527 -23.44 -32.97 -3.41
N THR A 528 -23.62 -33.14 -2.09
CA THR A 528 -23.95 -34.42 -1.47
C THR A 528 -25.46 -34.68 -1.36
N ALA A 529 -26.30 -33.64 -1.35
CA ALA A 529 -27.76 -33.77 -1.31
C ALA A 529 -28.35 -34.31 -2.64
N ALA A 530 -27.65 -34.12 -3.76
CA ALA A 530 -28.05 -34.63 -5.08
C ALA A 530 -27.73 -36.14 -5.27
N ALA A 531 -26.82 -36.69 -4.47
CA ALA A 531 -26.34 -38.07 -4.60
C ALA A 531 -27.20 -39.11 -3.84
N THR A 532 -28.02 -38.66 -2.88
CA THR A 532 -28.88 -39.52 -2.03
C THR A 532 -30.36 -39.45 -2.40
N ALA A 533 -30.72 -38.82 -3.53
CA ALA A 533 -32.09 -38.71 -4.03
C ALA A 533 -32.38 -39.63 -5.24
N ASN A 534 -31.45 -40.54 -5.57
CA ASN A 534 -31.55 -41.48 -6.70
C ASN A 534 -30.95 -42.87 -6.35
N VAL A 535 -31.46 -43.47 -5.28
CA VAL A 535 -31.39 -44.93 -4.99
C VAL A 535 -32.73 -45.35 -4.40
#